data_AF-A0A2D5PKG9-F1
#
_entry.id   AF-A0A2D5PKG9-F1
#
_cell.length_a   1.000
_cell.length_b   1.000
_cell.length_c   1.000
_cell.angle_alpha   90.00
_cell.angle_beta   90.00
_cell.angle_gamma   90.00
#
_symmetry.space_group_name_H-M   'P 1'
#
loop_
_entity.id
_entity.type
_entity.pdbx_description
1 polymer ?
#
loop_
_entity_poly.entity_id
_entity_poly.type
_entity_poly.pdbx_seq_one_letter_code
_entity_poly.pdbx_strand_id
1 'polypeptide(L)'
;MAPQLLQDSLDELICKEAIHTHLQPIVDLSCNQALGYEALTRGNPGHMLQRPDLMFQAANQFERIPDLESLCIRSAVKHFALKQTAGRLFLNICPQTLFHYANTLDGLTRQLADVHLTPEDVVLEISERFPIDHADTFVELINRLKGMGYGIAIDDLGSGYSGLKLWSQIRPDYVKIDRHFIDRIDQDPVKQAFVTSVVHLCEQLKCEIIAEGIEQPGEIKLLRSLGVHIGQGYLLGRPASEPGFTPPDNSRADSSQHSQGLDLPIGALCQYARTISTDMLLKEADELFKQQPQLMSVPVLRDKRPVGLLHQRKVLETFAQPYGRALFERKQVEDLMQRDPLIVDRSMSLESVSKLMTDDEDHYLRQHLIISNQGNYLGMVNTKDLLKRITNSQIQKARYANPLTMLPGNVLIDEHIDSLLKQQTPFYLLYADLNHFKPFNDHYGYRQGDNVIRWLGQLLQSHSCGDVFVGHVGGDDFILVSQEEDIARLCGSILQAFNEGIAGFHNSEDWGRGYLQGTDRNGKAAEFPLLSLAIGVVPYALITGDDPQSLALLAASAKKAAKKKGGSHWQLLSSGETQLSLVPAGGL
;
A
#
# COMPACT_ATOMS: atom_id res chain seq x y z
N MET A 1 9.32 12.54 41.74
CA MET A 1 8.81 13.90 42.03
C MET A 1 7.85 13.77 43.21
N ALA A 2 7.74 14.75 44.12
CA ALA A 2 6.79 14.61 45.23
C ALA A 2 5.36 14.60 44.67
N PRO A 3 4.53 13.58 44.95
CA PRO A 3 3.17 13.45 44.38
C PRO A 3 2.30 14.69 44.61
N GLN A 4 2.47 15.37 45.74
CA GLN A 4 1.74 16.58 46.09
C GLN A 4 1.99 17.74 45.11
N LEU A 5 3.26 18.00 44.74
CA LEU A 5 3.61 19.07 43.79
C LEU A 5 3.01 18.82 42.39
N LEU A 6 2.90 17.54 42.00
CA LEU A 6 2.31 17.16 40.71
C LEU A 6 0.79 17.37 40.70
N GLN A 7 0.12 17.03 41.80
CA GLN A 7 -1.32 17.27 41.99
C GLN A 7 -1.64 18.76 42.02
N ASP A 8 -0.91 19.55 42.82
CA ASP A 8 -1.11 21.00 42.94
C ASP A 8 -0.92 21.70 41.58
N SER A 9 0.06 21.26 40.78
CA SER A 9 0.27 21.81 39.44
C SER A 9 -0.81 21.42 38.43
N LEU A 10 -1.38 20.22 38.55
CA LEU A 10 -2.52 19.81 37.73
C LEU A 10 -3.77 20.64 38.08
N ASP A 11 -4.02 20.84 39.38
CA ASP A 11 -5.13 21.67 39.86
C ASP A 11 -4.97 23.13 39.41
N GLU A 12 -3.76 23.67 39.48
CA GLU A 12 -3.46 25.01 38.96
C GLU A 12 -3.74 25.09 37.45
N LEU A 13 -3.29 24.11 36.68
CA LEU A 13 -3.49 24.07 35.23
C LEU A 13 -4.97 24.02 34.86
N ILE A 14 -5.75 23.21 35.57
CA ILE A 14 -7.20 23.08 35.33
C ILE A 14 -7.93 24.35 35.77
N CYS A 15 -7.67 24.85 36.97
CA CYS A 15 -8.36 26.03 37.52
C CYS A 15 -8.06 27.32 36.76
N LYS A 16 -6.81 27.50 36.30
CA LYS A 16 -6.38 28.70 35.56
C LYS A 16 -6.54 28.56 34.04
N GLU A 17 -7.09 27.44 33.57
CA GLU A 17 -7.19 27.10 32.15
C GLU A 17 -5.85 27.29 31.41
N ALA A 18 -4.74 26.88 32.02
CA ALA A 18 -3.37 27.17 31.58
C ALA A 18 -2.88 26.28 30.43
N ILE A 19 -3.75 26.10 29.42
CA ILE A 19 -3.51 25.33 28.21
C ILE A 19 -3.82 26.16 26.97
N HIS A 20 -3.31 25.73 25.83
CA HIS A 20 -3.67 26.26 24.52
C HIS A 20 -3.82 25.12 23.51
N THR A 21 -4.55 25.38 22.44
CA THR A 21 -4.83 24.40 21.38
C THR A 21 -3.96 24.67 20.16
N HIS A 22 -3.36 23.61 19.62
CA HIS A 22 -2.85 23.57 18.26
C HIS A 22 -3.84 22.81 17.39
N LEU A 23 -3.94 23.20 16.13
CA LEU A 23 -4.70 22.51 15.10
C LEU A 23 -3.72 21.86 14.13
N GLN A 24 -3.95 20.59 13.80
CA GLN A 24 -3.22 19.89 12.76
C GLN A 24 -4.17 19.53 11.61
N PRO A 25 -3.83 19.85 10.34
CA PRO A 25 -4.71 19.58 9.22
C PRO A 25 -4.87 18.07 8.96
N ILE A 26 -6.11 17.67 8.71
CA ILE A 26 -6.50 16.38 8.13
C ILE A 26 -6.92 16.64 6.69
N VAL A 27 -6.25 15.99 5.74
CA VAL A 27 -6.26 16.38 4.34
C VAL A 27 -6.81 15.25 3.48
N ASP A 28 -7.68 15.62 2.54
CA ASP A 28 -8.01 14.77 1.40
C ASP A 28 -6.82 14.76 0.44
N LEU A 29 -6.14 13.62 0.40
CA LEU A 29 -4.98 13.36 -0.42
C LEU A 29 -5.31 13.41 -1.92
N SER A 30 -6.56 13.30 -2.36
CA SER A 30 -6.91 13.35 -3.79
C SER A 30 -6.95 14.78 -4.34
N CYS A 31 -7.62 15.68 -3.63
CA CYS A 31 -7.84 17.07 -4.06
C CYS A 31 -6.93 18.08 -3.34
N ASN A 32 -6.06 17.61 -2.43
CA ASN A 32 -5.16 18.44 -1.62
C ASN A 32 -5.93 19.55 -0.86
N GLN A 33 -7.07 19.20 -0.26
CA GLN A 33 -7.86 20.12 0.56
C GLN A 33 -7.96 19.63 2.00
N ALA A 34 -7.92 20.55 2.96
CA ALA A 34 -8.16 20.21 4.36
C ALA A 34 -9.64 19.88 4.56
N LEU A 35 -9.92 18.64 4.98
CA LEU A 35 -11.26 18.19 5.39
C LEU A 35 -11.62 18.71 6.78
N GLY A 36 -10.59 18.91 7.62
CA GLY A 36 -10.74 19.36 8.99
C GLY A 36 -9.41 19.46 9.70
N TYR A 37 -9.49 19.63 11.01
CA TYR A 37 -8.32 19.79 11.87
C TYR A 37 -8.47 19.04 13.18
N GLU A 38 -7.43 18.30 13.56
CA GLU A 38 -7.31 17.70 14.87
C GLU A 38 -6.86 18.72 15.90
N ALA A 39 -7.60 18.81 17.00
CA ALA A 39 -7.24 19.64 18.14
C ALA A 39 -6.29 18.92 19.08
N LEU A 40 -5.09 19.50 19.23
CA LEU A 40 -4.01 18.98 20.04
C LEU A 40 -3.67 19.95 21.17
N THR A 41 -3.95 19.56 22.41
CA THR A 41 -3.69 20.38 23.60
C THR A 41 -2.20 20.53 23.87
N ARG A 42 -1.79 21.70 24.35
CA ARG A 42 -0.46 22.00 24.87
C ARG A 42 -0.60 22.76 26.19
N GLY A 43 0.22 22.44 27.19
CA GLY A 43 0.30 23.28 28.38
C GLY A 43 1.08 24.56 28.08
N ASN A 44 0.85 25.61 28.84
CA ASN A 44 1.54 26.89 28.59
C ASN A 44 3.07 26.77 28.71
N PRO A 45 3.83 27.53 27.89
CA PRO A 45 5.29 27.53 27.94
C PRO A 45 5.81 27.80 29.36
N GLY A 46 6.74 26.96 29.84
CA GLY A 46 7.32 27.09 31.18
C GLY A 46 6.48 26.47 32.31
N HIS A 47 5.28 25.94 32.02
CA HIS A 47 4.52 25.17 32.99
C HIS A 47 5.08 23.75 33.16
N MET A 48 5.02 23.18 34.36
CA MET A 48 5.54 21.84 34.66
C MET A 48 4.87 20.74 33.81
N LEU A 49 3.58 20.92 33.54
CA LEU A 49 2.77 20.06 32.66
C LEU A 49 2.62 20.63 31.23
N GLN A 50 3.65 21.29 30.70
CA GLN A 50 3.64 21.83 29.33
C GLN A 50 3.44 20.72 28.28
N ARG A 51 4.05 19.56 28.51
CA ARG A 51 3.99 18.41 27.61
C ARG A 51 2.68 17.62 27.81
N PRO A 52 1.94 17.29 26.73
CA PRO A 52 0.67 16.57 26.84
C PRO A 52 0.82 15.19 27.51
N ASP A 53 1.86 14.43 27.18
CA ASP A 53 2.08 13.10 27.78
C ASP A 53 2.21 13.17 29.31
N LEU A 54 2.93 14.15 29.83
CA LEU A 54 3.05 14.37 31.28
C LEU A 54 1.75 14.88 31.90
N MET A 55 1.02 15.74 31.19
CA MET A 55 -0.27 16.29 31.61
C MET A 55 -1.32 15.18 31.80
N PHE A 56 -1.46 14.30 30.81
CA PHE A 56 -2.42 13.18 30.86
C PHE A 56 -1.95 12.07 31.80
N GLN A 57 -0.64 11.83 31.96
CA GLN A 57 -0.13 10.93 33.01
C GLN A 57 -0.50 11.42 34.42
N ALA A 58 -0.34 12.72 34.69
CA ALA A 58 -0.73 13.31 35.97
C ALA A 58 -2.25 13.20 36.19
N ALA A 59 -3.04 13.55 35.17
CA ALA A 59 -4.49 13.45 35.26
C ALA A 59 -4.97 12.00 35.48
N ASN A 60 -4.33 11.02 34.85
CA ASN A 60 -4.64 9.61 35.09
C ASN A 60 -4.25 9.18 36.51
N GLN A 61 -3.09 9.60 37.00
CA GLN A 61 -2.62 9.27 38.35
C GLN A 61 -3.55 9.79 39.45
N PHE A 62 -4.21 10.93 39.23
CA PHE A 62 -5.11 11.56 40.21
C PHE A 62 -6.59 11.42 39.86
N GLU A 63 -6.94 10.57 38.88
CA GLU A 63 -8.33 10.31 38.45
C GLU A 63 -9.07 11.57 37.95
N ARG A 64 -8.34 12.51 37.33
CA ARG A 64 -8.85 13.81 36.82
C ARG A 64 -8.93 13.89 35.29
N ILE A 65 -8.89 12.75 34.59
CA ILE A 65 -8.98 12.70 33.12
C ILE A 65 -10.24 13.43 32.60
N PRO A 66 -11.46 13.22 33.15
CA PRO A 66 -12.65 13.91 32.66
C PRO A 66 -12.58 15.43 32.79
N ASP A 67 -11.99 15.93 33.88
CA ASP A 67 -11.84 17.37 34.11
C ASP A 67 -10.86 17.99 33.14
N LEU A 68 -9.73 17.32 32.91
CA LEU A 68 -8.70 17.78 31.97
C LEU A 68 -9.22 17.74 30.52
N GLU A 69 -9.83 16.64 30.08
CA GLU A 69 -10.38 16.54 28.72
C GLU A 69 -11.51 17.55 28.49
N SER A 70 -12.38 17.77 29.47
CA SER A 70 -13.42 18.81 29.37
C SER A 70 -12.82 20.20 29.14
N LEU A 71 -11.70 20.51 29.83
CA LEU A 71 -10.96 21.74 29.59
C LEU A 71 -10.32 21.76 28.19
N CYS A 72 -9.72 20.65 27.73
CA CYS A 72 -9.15 20.52 26.38
C CYS A 72 -10.21 20.79 25.30
N ILE A 73 -11.38 20.17 25.42
CA ILE A 73 -12.51 20.33 24.50
C ILE A 73 -13.00 21.78 24.49
N ARG A 74 -13.14 22.43 25.66
CA ARG A 74 -13.48 23.87 25.75
C ARG A 74 -12.47 24.76 25.04
N SER A 75 -11.18 24.51 25.27
CA SER A 75 -10.11 25.28 24.62
C SER A 75 -10.13 25.09 23.11
N ALA A 76 -10.28 23.83 22.65
CA ALA A 76 -10.31 23.47 21.25
C ALA A 76 -11.48 24.09 20.48
N VAL A 77 -12.70 23.97 21.01
CA VAL A 77 -13.92 24.53 20.43
C VAL A 77 -13.82 26.06 20.29
N LYS A 78 -13.37 26.75 21.35
CA LYS A 78 -13.16 28.21 21.32
C LYS A 78 -12.10 28.61 20.30
N HIS A 79 -10.96 27.90 20.28
CA HIS A 79 -9.85 28.21 19.39
C HIS A 79 -10.22 27.99 17.92
N PHE A 80 -10.89 26.88 17.61
CA PHE A 80 -11.35 26.57 16.26
C PHE A 80 -12.35 27.61 15.74
N ALA A 81 -13.36 27.95 16.54
CA ALA A 81 -14.34 28.98 16.18
C ALA A 81 -13.70 30.37 15.97
N LEU A 82 -12.72 30.73 16.82
CA LEU A 82 -11.99 32.00 16.70
C LEU A 82 -11.16 32.08 15.41
N LYS A 83 -10.61 30.96 14.94
CA LYS A 83 -9.80 30.91 13.72
C LYS A 83 -10.62 30.88 12.43
N GLN A 84 -11.93 30.61 12.51
CA GLN A 84 -12.83 30.56 11.34
C GLN A 84 -12.31 29.64 10.22
N THR A 85 -11.63 28.55 10.61
CA THR A 85 -11.08 27.58 9.67
C THR A 85 -12.20 26.76 9.05
N ALA A 86 -12.18 26.62 7.72
CA ALA A 86 -13.12 25.76 7.00
C ALA A 86 -12.80 24.27 7.24
N GLY A 87 -13.83 23.42 7.33
CA GLY A 87 -13.70 21.99 7.60
C GLY A 87 -14.23 21.60 8.98
N ARG A 88 -14.05 20.34 9.36
CA ARG A 88 -14.52 19.79 10.65
C ARG A 88 -13.46 19.90 11.76
N LEU A 89 -13.92 19.96 13.00
CA LEU A 89 -13.08 19.90 14.20
C LEU A 89 -13.04 18.45 14.73
N PHE A 90 -11.85 17.86 14.78
CA PHE A 90 -11.63 16.54 15.36
C PHE A 90 -11.19 16.68 16.82
N LEU A 91 -11.92 16.05 17.73
CA LEU A 91 -11.73 16.15 19.18
C LEU A 91 -11.47 14.78 19.80
N ASN A 92 -10.31 14.64 20.43
CA ASN A 92 -9.98 13.50 21.28
C ASN A 92 -10.89 13.44 22.51
N ILE A 93 -11.50 12.27 22.76
CA ILE A 93 -12.33 12.02 23.94
C ILE A 93 -12.24 10.57 24.41
N CYS A 94 -12.00 10.36 25.70
CA CYS A 94 -12.01 9.02 26.28
C CYS A 94 -13.44 8.58 26.64
N PRO A 95 -13.71 7.26 26.72
CA PRO A 95 -15.03 6.74 27.09
C PRO A 95 -15.54 7.27 28.44
N GLN A 96 -14.67 7.42 29.44
CA GLN A 96 -15.06 7.92 30.77
C GLN A 96 -15.58 9.36 30.70
N THR A 97 -14.89 10.23 29.97
CA THR A 97 -15.34 11.62 29.73
C THR A 97 -16.64 11.64 28.94
N LEU A 98 -16.77 10.76 27.94
CA LEU A 98 -17.99 10.66 27.15
C LEU A 98 -19.21 10.26 28.01
N PHE A 99 -19.05 9.31 28.94
CA PHE A 99 -20.11 8.95 29.90
C PHE A 99 -20.43 10.08 30.89
N HIS A 100 -19.43 10.87 31.29
CA HIS A 100 -19.66 12.08 32.09
C HIS A 100 -20.53 13.10 31.35
N TYR A 101 -20.25 13.33 30.06
CA TYR A 101 -21.12 14.11 29.18
C TYR A 101 -22.47 13.43 28.89
N ALA A 102 -22.56 12.09 28.91
CA ALA A 102 -23.81 11.36 28.65
C ALA A 102 -24.95 11.76 29.60
N ASN A 103 -24.60 11.99 30.87
CA ASN A 103 -25.53 12.45 31.90
C ASN A 103 -26.01 13.91 31.66
N THR A 104 -25.34 14.63 30.77
CA THR A 104 -25.58 16.03 30.41
C THR A 104 -25.35 16.24 28.91
N LEU A 105 -25.92 15.41 28.02
CA LEU A 105 -25.61 15.44 26.56
C LEU A 105 -25.86 16.80 25.87
N ASP A 106 -26.69 17.63 26.50
CA ASP A 106 -26.85 19.02 26.11
C ASP A 106 -25.59 19.86 26.34
N GLY A 107 -24.69 19.49 27.24
CA GLY A 107 -23.53 20.26 27.69
C GLY A 107 -22.52 20.49 26.58
N LEU A 108 -22.08 19.42 25.89
CA LEU A 108 -21.19 19.56 24.73
C LEU A 108 -21.88 20.33 23.60
N THR A 109 -23.14 20.01 23.33
CA THR A 109 -23.93 20.64 22.26
C THR A 109 -24.19 22.13 22.53
N ARG A 110 -24.49 22.52 23.77
CA ARG A 110 -24.62 23.92 24.22
C ARG A 110 -23.29 24.65 24.06
N GLN A 111 -22.18 24.01 24.44
CA GLN A 111 -20.86 24.60 24.31
C GLN A 111 -20.48 24.89 22.86
N LEU A 112 -20.87 24.02 21.92
CA LEU A 112 -20.74 24.27 20.48
C LEU A 112 -21.63 25.43 20.03
N ALA A 113 -22.89 25.44 20.49
CA ALA A 113 -23.84 26.50 20.15
C ALA A 113 -23.38 27.89 20.61
N ASP A 114 -22.73 28.00 21.77
CA ASP A 114 -22.17 29.26 22.29
C ASP A 114 -21.14 29.91 21.34
N VAL A 115 -20.52 29.11 20.46
CA VAL A 115 -19.56 29.56 19.45
C VAL A 115 -20.04 29.34 18.02
N HIS A 116 -21.34 29.12 17.81
CA HIS A 116 -21.99 28.92 16.50
C HIS A 116 -21.49 27.70 15.72
N LEU A 117 -21.03 26.65 16.41
CA LEU A 117 -20.77 25.35 15.82
C LEU A 117 -21.96 24.41 16.05
N THR A 118 -22.11 23.45 15.15
CA THR A 118 -23.12 22.39 15.22
C THR A 118 -22.44 21.03 15.41
N PRO A 119 -23.18 19.98 15.85
CA PRO A 119 -22.63 18.63 15.90
C PRO A 119 -22.02 18.13 14.58
N GLU A 120 -22.56 18.55 13.43
CA GLU A 120 -22.05 18.14 12.10
C GLU A 120 -20.67 18.70 11.78
N ASP A 121 -20.27 19.77 12.46
CA ASP A 121 -18.94 20.38 12.35
C ASP A 121 -17.89 19.62 13.18
N VAL A 122 -18.28 18.63 13.98
CA VAL A 122 -17.42 17.97 14.96
C VAL A 122 -17.33 16.47 14.71
N VAL A 123 -16.10 15.95 14.76
CA VAL A 123 -15.80 14.52 14.80
C VAL A 123 -15.19 14.18 16.16
N LEU A 124 -15.76 13.20 16.85
CA LEU A 124 -15.25 12.72 18.13
C LEU A 124 -14.33 11.52 17.90
N GLU A 125 -13.07 11.64 18.32
CA GLU A 125 -12.06 10.60 18.23
C GLU A 125 -12.02 9.81 19.54
N ILE A 126 -12.41 8.54 19.47
CA ILE A 126 -12.51 7.66 20.62
C ILE A 126 -11.26 6.79 20.67
N SER A 127 -10.49 6.92 21.74
CA SER A 127 -9.29 6.10 21.94
C SER A 127 -9.64 4.68 22.38
N GLU A 128 -9.08 3.68 21.69
CA GLU A 128 -9.22 2.25 22.04
C GLU A 128 -8.40 1.84 23.27
N ARG A 129 -7.53 2.73 23.77
CA ARG A 129 -6.59 2.44 24.88
C ARG A 129 -7.28 2.34 26.23
N PHE A 130 -8.48 2.91 26.37
CA PHE A 130 -9.23 2.91 27.61
C PHE A 130 -10.25 1.75 27.65
N PRO A 131 -10.36 1.02 28.77
CA PRO A 131 -11.32 -0.06 28.90
C PRO A 131 -12.76 0.49 28.84
N ILE A 132 -13.65 -0.29 28.22
CA ILE A 132 -15.08 -0.02 28.14
C ILE A 132 -15.80 -1.11 28.92
N ASP A 133 -16.20 -0.80 30.16
CA ASP A 133 -16.82 -1.77 31.06
C ASP A 133 -18.25 -2.17 30.62
N HIS A 134 -18.97 -1.27 29.94
CA HIS A 134 -20.35 -1.45 29.49
C HIS A 134 -20.51 -1.19 27.99
N ALA A 135 -20.08 -2.15 27.17
CA ALA A 135 -20.09 -2.03 25.70
C ALA A 135 -21.48 -1.69 25.12
N ASP A 136 -22.57 -2.28 25.62
CA ASP A 136 -23.91 -2.03 25.08
C ASP A 136 -24.37 -0.58 25.35
N THR A 137 -24.19 -0.09 26.57
CA THR A 137 -24.51 1.31 26.94
C THR A 137 -23.62 2.30 26.17
N PHE A 138 -22.37 1.93 25.91
CA PHE A 138 -21.47 2.73 25.09
C PHE A 138 -21.94 2.81 23.63
N VAL A 139 -22.34 1.69 23.03
CA VAL A 139 -22.88 1.64 21.67
C VAL A 139 -24.17 2.48 21.55
N GLU A 140 -25.07 2.43 22.55
CA GLU A 140 -26.26 3.28 22.59
C GLU A 140 -25.92 4.77 22.62
N LEU A 141 -24.93 5.16 23.44
CA LEU A 141 -24.43 6.53 23.53
C LEU A 141 -23.85 7.02 22.20
N ILE A 142 -23.02 6.20 21.54
CA ILE A 142 -22.45 6.52 20.23
C ILE A 142 -23.56 6.70 19.19
N ASN A 143 -24.52 5.77 19.12
CA ASN A 143 -25.64 5.89 18.18
C ASN A 143 -26.48 7.15 18.41
N ARG A 144 -26.66 7.56 19.67
CA ARG A 144 -27.34 8.81 20.00
C ARG A 144 -26.54 10.03 19.52
N LEU A 145 -25.23 10.05 19.73
CA LEU A 145 -24.36 11.14 19.23
C LEU A 145 -24.37 11.22 17.71
N LYS A 146 -24.28 10.09 17.00
CA LYS A 146 -24.45 10.05 15.54
C LYS A 146 -25.81 10.58 15.11
N GLY A 147 -26.88 10.22 15.84
CA GLY A 147 -28.23 10.74 15.60
C GLY A 147 -28.38 12.25 15.81
N MET A 148 -27.47 12.88 16.56
CA MET A 148 -27.40 14.34 16.73
C MET A 148 -26.56 15.04 15.65
N GLY A 149 -25.82 14.29 14.83
CA GLY A 149 -24.98 14.82 13.74
C GLY A 149 -23.47 14.71 13.95
N TYR A 150 -23.00 14.28 15.13
CA TYR A 150 -21.56 14.09 15.38
C TYR A 150 -20.98 13.01 14.46
N GLY A 151 -19.83 13.30 13.86
CA GLY A 151 -18.99 12.26 13.26
C GLY A 151 -18.26 11.47 14.33
N ILE A 152 -18.04 10.18 14.10
CA ILE A 152 -17.33 9.31 15.04
C ILE A 152 -16.10 8.71 14.39
N ALA A 153 -14.94 8.91 15.01
CA ALA A 153 -13.68 8.29 14.64
C ALA A 153 -13.19 7.35 15.74
N ILE A 154 -12.54 6.25 15.35
CA ILE A 154 -11.74 5.43 16.28
C ILE A 154 -10.27 5.77 16.08
N ASP A 155 -9.58 6.00 17.18
CA ASP A 155 -8.16 6.31 17.23
C ASP A 155 -7.30 5.10 17.65
N ASP A 156 -6.05 5.06 17.18
CA ASP A 156 -5.01 4.07 17.52
C ASP A 156 -5.38 2.59 17.30
N LEU A 157 -5.80 2.23 16.08
CA LEU A 157 -6.11 0.85 15.72
C LEU A 157 -4.97 -0.13 16.11
N GLY A 158 -5.32 -1.15 16.92
CA GLY A 158 -4.43 -2.28 17.21
C GLY A 158 -3.64 -2.16 18.52
N SER A 159 -3.87 -1.11 19.31
CA SER A 159 -3.23 -0.87 20.60
C SER A 159 -4.04 -1.37 21.83
N GLY A 160 -5.30 -1.79 21.63
CA GLY A 160 -6.29 -1.97 22.70
C GLY A 160 -6.99 -3.33 22.82
N TYR A 161 -7.95 -3.39 23.76
CA TYR A 161 -8.51 -4.64 24.32
C TYR A 161 -9.75 -5.22 23.59
N SER A 162 -10.35 -4.55 22.59
CA SER A 162 -11.68 -4.98 22.07
C SER A 162 -12.09 -4.49 20.66
N GLY A 163 -11.17 -3.92 19.87
CA GLY A 163 -11.44 -3.12 18.66
C GLY A 163 -12.47 -3.70 17.70
N LEU A 164 -12.20 -4.85 17.07
CA LEU A 164 -13.01 -5.34 15.94
C LEU A 164 -14.47 -5.65 16.28
N LYS A 165 -14.75 -6.14 17.50
CA LYS A 165 -16.13 -6.43 17.93
C LYS A 165 -16.90 -5.13 18.13
N LEU A 166 -16.29 -4.17 18.82
CA LEU A 166 -16.89 -2.87 19.06
C LEU A 166 -17.12 -2.11 17.75
N TRP A 167 -16.18 -2.18 16.81
CA TRP A 167 -16.27 -1.55 15.49
C TRP A 167 -17.46 -2.01 14.67
N SER A 168 -17.70 -3.32 14.66
CA SER A 168 -18.87 -3.91 13.99
C SER A 168 -20.19 -3.38 14.54
N GLN A 169 -20.23 -3.05 15.84
CA GLN A 169 -21.42 -2.55 16.52
C GLN A 169 -21.60 -1.03 16.37
N ILE A 170 -20.53 -0.24 16.55
CA ILE A 170 -20.60 1.24 16.48
C ILE A 170 -20.61 1.77 15.04
N ARG A 171 -20.02 1.02 14.09
CA ARG A 171 -19.82 1.41 12.68
C ARG A 171 -19.33 2.85 12.55
N PRO A 172 -18.06 3.13 12.89
CA PRO A 172 -17.53 4.49 12.92
C PRO A 172 -17.49 5.09 11.51
N ASP A 173 -17.53 6.41 11.44
CA ASP A 173 -17.42 7.12 10.16
C ASP A 173 -15.95 7.17 9.70
N TYR A 174 -15.02 7.24 10.65
CA TYR A 174 -13.58 7.23 10.40
C TYR A 174 -12.83 6.20 11.26
N VAL A 175 -11.74 5.68 10.74
CA VAL A 175 -10.73 4.91 11.48
C VAL A 175 -9.37 5.54 11.21
N LYS A 176 -8.65 5.87 12.29
CA LYS A 176 -7.28 6.37 12.21
C LYS A 176 -6.29 5.19 12.30
N ILE A 177 -5.35 5.14 11.36
CA ILE A 177 -4.26 4.18 11.38
C ILE A 177 -3.05 4.86 11.99
N ASP A 178 -2.60 4.35 13.13
CA ASP A 178 -1.48 4.90 13.90
C ASP A 178 -0.20 5.01 13.05
N ARG A 179 0.59 6.04 13.38
CA ARG A 179 1.89 6.34 12.78
C ARG A 179 2.80 5.12 12.66
N HIS A 180 2.78 4.18 13.61
CA HIS A 180 3.60 2.97 13.55
C HIS A 180 3.44 2.21 12.23
N PHE A 181 2.21 2.12 11.71
CA PHE A 181 1.90 1.40 10.48
C PHE A 181 2.11 2.23 9.22
N ILE A 182 2.17 3.56 9.33
CA ILE A 182 2.34 4.47 8.19
C ILE A 182 3.80 4.84 7.97
N ASP A 183 4.59 4.99 9.03
CA ASP A 183 6.01 5.33 8.96
C ASP A 183 6.76 4.34 8.05
N ARG A 184 7.33 4.84 6.96
CA ARG A 184 8.05 4.06 5.94
C ARG A 184 7.26 2.88 5.40
N ILE A 185 5.93 2.99 5.33
CA ILE A 185 5.07 1.94 4.78
C ILE A 185 5.43 1.61 3.32
N ASP A 186 5.95 2.58 2.57
CA ASP A 186 6.49 2.40 1.21
C ASP A 186 7.68 1.43 1.14
N GLN A 187 8.34 1.17 2.26
CA GLN A 187 9.52 0.31 2.39
C GLN A 187 9.28 -0.96 3.20
N ASP A 188 8.11 -1.10 3.85
CA ASP A 188 7.80 -2.19 4.77
C ASP A 188 6.60 -3.01 4.29
N PRO A 189 6.81 -4.22 3.72
CA PRO A 189 5.73 -5.05 3.18
C PRO A 189 4.79 -5.60 4.25
N VAL A 190 5.23 -5.72 5.51
CA VAL A 190 4.36 -6.17 6.62
C VAL A 190 3.35 -5.08 6.94
N LYS A 191 3.80 -3.83 7.03
CA LYS A 191 2.93 -2.67 7.20
C LYS A 191 1.97 -2.51 6.02
N GLN A 192 2.44 -2.70 4.78
CA GLN A 192 1.59 -2.68 3.58
C GLN A 192 0.46 -3.71 3.66
N ALA A 193 0.76 -4.96 4.00
CA ALA A 193 -0.22 -6.03 4.12
C ALA A 193 -1.24 -5.76 5.23
N PHE A 194 -0.77 -5.23 6.37
CA PHE A 194 -1.64 -4.82 7.47
C PHE A 194 -2.61 -3.72 7.03
N VAL A 195 -2.09 -2.59 6.51
CA VAL A 195 -2.92 -1.47 6.06
C VAL A 195 -3.88 -1.89 4.96
N THR A 196 -3.46 -2.74 4.01
CA THR A 196 -4.35 -3.31 2.98
C THR A 196 -5.52 -4.09 3.59
N SER A 197 -5.26 -4.87 4.64
CA SER A 197 -6.30 -5.64 5.33
C SER A 197 -7.29 -4.72 6.05
N VAL A 198 -6.79 -3.63 6.65
CA VAL A 198 -7.61 -2.60 7.29
C VAL A 198 -8.46 -1.85 6.27
N VAL A 199 -7.89 -1.47 5.12
CA VAL A 199 -8.66 -0.89 4.00
C VAL A 199 -9.82 -1.79 3.60
N HIS A 200 -9.56 -3.08 3.38
CA HIS A 200 -10.61 -3.99 2.97
C HIS A 200 -11.73 -4.10 4.02
N LEU A 201 -11.38 -4.10 5.32
CA LEU A 201 -12.36 -4.10 6.40
C LEU A 201 -13.21 -2.82 6.40
N CYS A 202 -12.57 -1.65 6.27
CA CYS A 202 -13.23 -0.36 6.25
C CYS A 202 -14.17 -0.20 5.03
N GLU A 203 -13.78 -0.71 3.86
CA GLU A 203 -14.65 -0.77 2.67
C GLU A 203 -15.94 -1.56 2.94
N GLN A 204 -15.85 -2.71 3.64
CA GLN A 204 -17.04 -3.51 3.98
C GLN A 204 -17.92 -2.81 5.00
N LEU A 205 -17.33 -2.05 5.93
CA LEU A 205 -18.03 -1.31 6.96
C LEU A 205 -18.54 0.07 6.51
N LYS A 206 -18.17 0.52 5.30
CA LYS A 206 -18.40 1.88 4.78
C LYS A 206 -17.82 2.96 5.71
N CYS A 207 -16.60 2.71 6.15
CA CYS A 207 -15.82 3.58 7.03
C CYS A 207 -14.65 4.17 6.25
N GLU A 208 -14.36 5.46 6.44
CA GLU A 208 -13.22 6.13 5.83
C GLU A 208 -11.94 5.93 6.67
N ILE A 209 -10.78 5.91 6.03
CA ILE A 209 -9.50 5.74 6.71
C ILE A 209 -8.71 7.04 6.71
N ILE A 210 -8.18 7.39 7.89
CA ILE A 210 -7.24 8.47 8.09
C ILE A 210 -5.86 7.87 8.40
N ALA A 211 -4.89 8.05 7.50
CA ALA A 211 -3.51 7.63 7.76
C ALA A 211 -2.75 8.70 8.55
N GLU A 212 -2.22 8.33 9.72
CA GLU A 212 -1.49 9.27 10.57
C GLU A 212 0.03 9.18 10.41
N GLY A 213 0.72 10.28 10.69
CA GLY A 213 2.18 10.30 10.73
C GLY A 213 2.84 10.25 9.35
N ILE A 214 2.16 10.75 8.31
CA ILE A 214 2.73 10.90 6.96
C ILE A 214 3.88 11.94 6.99
N GLU A 215 5.08 11.49 6.70
CA GLU A 215 6.30 12.29 6.69
C GLU A 215 7.04 12.25 5.35
N GLN A 216 6.73 11.29 4.47
CA GLN A 216 7.42 11.10 3.18
C GLN A 216 6.46 11.05 1.98
N PRO A 217 6.86 11.60 0.81
CA PRO A 217 6.04 11.53 -0.40
C PRO A 217 5.76 10.10 -0.88
N GLY A 218 6.68 9.16 -0.63
CA GLY A 218 6.51 7.74 -0.96
C GLY A 218 5.32 7.12 -0.23
N GLU A 219 5.11 7.49 1.03
CA GLU A 219 3.98 7.02 1.86
C GLU A 219 2.65 7.47 1.26
N ILE A 220 2.53 8.75 0.83
CA ILE A 220 1.32 9.26 0.16
C ILE A 220 1.02 8.47 -1.11
N LYS A 221 2.04 8.24 -1.95
CA LYS A 221 1.87 7.52 -3.23
C LYS A 221 1.34 6.11 -2.98
N LEU A 222 1.91 5.40 -2.02
CA LEU A 222 1.46 4.07 -1.66
C LEU A 222 0.05 4.09 -1.05
N LEU A 223 -0.21 4.96 -0.07
CA LEU A 223 -1.51 5.06 0.58
C LEU A 223 -2.65 5.32 -0.41
N ARG A 224 -2.44 6.23 -1.38
CA ARG A 224 -3.41 6.46 -2.48
C ARG A 224 -3.63 5.19 -3.30
N SER A 225 -2.58 4.44 -3.63
CA SER A 225 -2.70 3.18 -4.38
C SER A 225 -3.44 2.08 -3.61
N LEU A 226 -3.41 2.14 -2.28
CA LEU A 226 -4.15 1.26 -1.39
C LEU A 226 -5.61 1.71 -1.20
N GLY A 227 -6.04 2.86 -1.74
CA GLY A 227 -7.40 3.39 -1.55
C GLY A 227 -7.57 4.21 -0.28
N VAL A 228 -6.47 4.65 0.36
CA VAL A 228 -6.52 5.58 1.49
C VAL A 228 -6.43 7.01 0.95
N HIS A 229 -7.50 7.77 1.15
CA HIS A 229 -7.65 9.11 0.60
C HIS A 229 -7.58 10.22 1.64
N ILE A 230 -7.58 9.91 2.93
CA ILE A 230 -7.48 10.91 4.01
C ILE A 230 -6.17 10.67 4.77
N GLY A 231 -5.43 11.75 5.04
CA GLY A 231 -4.14 11.67 5.71
C GLY A 231 -3.82 12.86 6.59
N GLN A 232 -2.98 12.61 7.58
CA GLN A 232 -2.45 13.59 8.52
C GLN A 232 -0.97 13.28 8.78
N GLY A 233 -0.15 14.32 8.89
CA GLY A 233 1.28 14.14 9.16
C GLY A 233 2.09 15.40 8.94
N TYR A 234 3.36 15.38 9.33
CA TYR A 234 4.21 16.58 9.25
C TYR A 234 4.50 17.03 7.83
N LEU A 235 4.39 16.13 6.85
CA LEU A 235 4.48 16.49 5.43
C LEU A 235 3.28 17.33 4.97
N LEU A 236 2.10 17.12 5.57
CA LEU A 236 0.85 17.79 5.22
C LEU A 236 0.60 19.05 6.06
N GLY A 237 1.14 19.08 7.27
CA GLY A 237 1.12 20.23 8.16
C GLY A 237 1.44 19.83 9.60
N ARG A 238 2.23 20.65 10.28
CA ARG A 238 2.55 20.45 11.71
C ARG A 238 1.45 21.04 12.59
N PRO A 239 1.22 20.50 13.80
CA PRO A 239 0.33 21.11 14.78
C PRO A 239 0.77 22.55 15.11
N ALA A 240 -0.10 23.52 14.84
CA ALA A 240 0.19 24.94 15.08
C ALA A 240 -1.07 25.68 15.55
N SER A 241 -0.89 26.80 16.25
CA SER A 241 -2.02 27.67 16.60
C SER A 241 -2.72 28.26 15.38
N GLU A 242 -1.97 28.45 14.29
CA GLU A 242 -2.49 28.82 12.97
C GLU A 242 -2.07 27.72 11.99
N PRO A 243 -2.99 26.82 11.62
CA PRO A 243 -2.64 25.69 10.80
C PRO A 243 -2.39 26.14 9.36
N GLY A 244 -1.23 25.77 8.83
CA GLY A 244 -0.88 25.97 7.41
C GLY A 244 -0.89 24.65 6.67
N PHE A 245 -1.40 24.65 5.44
CA PHE A 245 -1.33 23.52 4.51
C PHE A 245 -0.37 23.85 3.37
N THR A 246 0.57 22.95 3.09
CA THR A 246 1.45 23.04 1.91
C THR A 246 1.17 21.84 1.01
N PRO A 247 0.67 22.03 -0.22
CA PRO A 247 0.45 20.90 -1.12
C PRO A 247 1.78 20.22 -1.44
N PRO A 248 1.87 18.88 -1.39
CA PRO A 248 3.07 18.18 -1.81
C PRO A 248 3.34 18.46 -3.30
N ASP A 249 4.59 18.79 -3.62
CA ASP A 249 5.04 19.17 -4.95
C ASP A 249 4.96 17.95 -5.90
N ASN A 250 3.95 17.92 -6.77
CA ASN A 250 3.76 16.87 -7.77
C ASN A 250 4.78 16.94 -8.93
N SER A 251 5.75 17.88 -8.90
CA SER A 251 6.70 18.12 -9.97
C SER A 251 7.98 17.27 -9.86
N ARG A 252 7.86 15.95 -10.01
CA ARG A 252 8.95 15.02 -10.47
C ARG A 252 8.42 13.59 -10.51
N ALA A 253 7.54 13.32 -11.46
CA ALA A 253 7.28 11.96 -11.90
C ALA A 253 8.40 11.55 -12.85
N ASP A 254 9.48 10.98 -12.31
CA ASP A 254 10.38 10.14 -13.11
C ASP A 254 9.57 8.92 -13.57
N SER A 255 9.14 9.02 -14.82
CA SER A 255 8.35 8.04 -15.55
C SER A 255 9.28 7.15 -16.36
N SER A 256 10.08 6.32 -15.68
CA SER A 256 10.82 5.25 -16.35
C SER A 256 11.45 4.29 -15.34
N GLN A 257 10.65 3.44 -14.71
CA GLN A 257 11.16 2.18 -14.15
C GLN A 257 10.19 1.04 -14.51
N HIS A 258 10.72 0.15 -15.33
CA HIS A 258 10.14 -1.01 -15.98
C HIS A 258 9.03 -1.75 -15.20
N SER A 259 7.79 -1.62 -15.68
CA SER A 259 6.63 -2.43 -15.33
C SER A 259 6.45 -3.62 -16.28
N GLN A 260 7.41 -4.55 -16.35
CA GLN A 260 7.30 -5.79 -17.16
C GLN A 260 6.29 -6.81 -16.57
N GLY A 261 5.02 -6.45 -16.40
CA GLY A 261 3.99 -7.45 -16.09
C GLY A 261 2.56 -6.94 -16.03
N LEU A 262 2.26 -5.80 -16.66
CA LEU A 262 0.89 -5.34 -16.93
C LEU A 262 0.48 -5.55 -18.41
N ASP A 263 1.23 -6.34 -19.16
CA ASP A 263 1.02 -6.59 -20.60
C ASP A 263 -0.22 -7.44 -20.94
N LEU A 264 -1.05 -7.78 -19.96
CA LEU A 264 -2.30 -8.48 -20.25
C LEU A 264 -3.26 -7.56 -21.02
N PRO A 265 -3.82 -8.03 -22.15
CA PRO A 265 -4.82 -7.27 -22.89
C PRO A 265 -6.15 -7.23 -22.11
N ILE A 266 -6.79 -6.06 -22.08
CA ILE A 266 -8.07 -5.84 -21.37
C ILE A 266 -9.19 -6.76 -21.88
N GLY A 267 -9.08 -7.26 -23.12
CA GLY A 267 -9.98 -8.27 -23.66
C GLY A 267 -10.11 -9.53 -22.79
N ALA A 268 -9.10 -9.88 -21.99
CA ALA A 268 -9.16 -11.00 -21.05
C ALA A 268 -10.13 -10.80 -19.87
N LEU A 269 -10.55 -9.55 -19.63
CA LEU A 269 -11.48 -9.17 -18.55
C LEU A 269 -12.92 -9.03 -19.03
N CYS A 270 -13.11 -9.09 -20.34
CA CYS A 270 -14.34 -8.76 -21.02
C CYS A 270 -15.45 -9.74 -20.63
N GLN A 271 -16.57 -9.22 -20.11
CA GLN A 271 -17.79 -9.97 -19.90
C GLN A 271 -18.84 -9.53 -20.91
N TYR A 272 -19.52 -10.49 -21.52
CA TYR A 272 -20.61 -10.15 -22.43
C TYR A 272 -21.79 -9.57 -21.63
N ALA A 273 -22.20 -8.33 -21.95
CA ALA A 273 -23.39 -7.73 -21.38
C ALA A 273 -24.52 -7.70 -22.41
N ARG A 274 -25.76 -7.71 -21.92
CA ARG A 274 -26.94 -7.60 -22.79
C ARG A 274 -26.96 -6.21 -23.43
N THR A 275 -27.07 -6.16 -24.75
CA THR A 275 -27.09 -4.93 -25.55
C THR A 275 -28.50 -4.52 -25.94
N ILE A 276 -28.72 -3.22 -26.15
CA ILE A 276 -29.95 -2.65 -26.71
C ILE A 276 -29.65 -1.80 -27.94
N SER A 277 -30.65 -1.54 -28.77
CA SER A 277 -30.52 -0.69 -29.97
C SER A 277 -30.92 0.76 -29.66
N THR A 278 -30.45 1.70 -30.48
CA THR A 278 -30.77 3.13 -30.33
C THR A 278 -32.26 3.44 -30.47
N ASP A 279 -32.97 2.66 -31.27
CA ASP A 279 -34.41 2.80 -31.58
C ASP A 279 -35.33 2.08 -30.59
N MET A 280 -34.79 1.29 -29.66
CA MET A 280 -35.57 0.66 -28.58
C MET A 280 -36.27 1.73 -27.73
N LEU A 281 -37.51 1.47 -27.31
CA LEU A 281 -38.25 2.40 -26.47
C LEU A 281 -37.82 2.32 -25.00
N LEU A 282 -37.88 3.43 -24.29
CA LEU A 282 -37.51 3.48 -22.87
C LEU A 282 -38.39 2.56 -22.00
N LYS A 283 -39.65 2.32 -22.39
CA LYS A 283 -40.51 1.32 -21.72
C LYS A 283 -39.91 -0.08 -21.77
N GLU A 284 -39.39 -0.48 -22.93
CA GLU A 284 -38.81 -1.81 -23.13
C GLU A 284 -37.48 -1.94 -22.38
N ALA A 285 -36.69 -0.87 -22.32
CA ALA A 285 -35.48 -0.80 -21.51
C ALA A 285 -35.77 -0.88 -19.99
N ASP A 286 -36.83 -0.22 -19.50
CA ASP A 286 -37.29 -0.33 -18.11
C ASP A 286 -37.75 -1.76 -17.77
N GLU A 287 -38.47 -2.42 -18.68
CA GLU A 287 -38.86 -3.84 -18.53
C GLU A 287 -37.63 -4.76 -18.50
N LEU A 288 -36.63 -4.53 -19.34
CA LEU A 288 -35.36 -5.26 -19.33
C LEU A 288 -34.66 -5.15 -17.96
N PHE A 289 -34.54 -3.94 -17.42
CA PHE A 289 -33.91 -3.70 -16.13
C PHE A 289 -34.68 -4.33 -14.95
N LYS A 290 -36.02 -4.43 -15.04
CA LYS A 290 -36.84 -5.12 -14.03
C LYS A 290 -36.69 -6.63 -14.10
N GLN A 291 -36.56 -7.20 -15.30
CA GLN A 291 -36.34 -8.64 -15.49
C GLN A 291 -34.93 -9.07 -15.07
N GLN A 292 -33.95 -8.15 -15.13
CA GLN A 292 -32.57 -8.40 -14.76
C GLN A 292 -32.07 -7.32 -13.79
N PRO A 293 -32.46 -7.38 -12.50
CA PRO A 293 -32.08 -6.37 -11.50
C PRO A 293 -30.57 -6.20 -11.32
N GLN A 294 -29.78 -7.21 -11.67
CA GLN A 294 -28.32 -7.19 -11.66
C GLN A 294 -27.70 -6.31 -12.76
N LEU A 295 -28.45 -5.93 -13.80
CA LEU A 295 -27.97 -5.03 -14.84
C LEU A 295 -28.04 -3.59 -14.36
N MET A 296 -26.90 -3.03 -13.99
CA MET A 296 -26.80 -1.61 -13.59
C MET A 296 -26.74 -0.69 -14.82
N SER A 297 -26.21 -1.20 -15.94
CA SER A 297 -26.16 -0.47 -17.21
C SER A 297 -26.13 -1.44 -18.40
N VAL A 298 -26.50 -0.94 -19.57
CA VAL A 298 -26.48 -1.70 -20.83
C VAL A 298 -25.86 -0.87 -21.97
N PRO A 299 -25.03 -1.48 -22.83
CA PRO A 299 -24.50 -0.81 -24.00
C PRO A 299 -25.60 -0.62 -25.05
N VAL A 300 -25.62 0.58 -25.62
CA VAL A 300 -26.50 0.95 -26.74
C VAL A 300 -25.70 0.84 -28.03
N LEU A 301 -26.22 0.07 -28.99
CA LEU A 301 -25.56 -0.22 -30.25
C LEU A 301 -26.32 0.41 -31.44
N ARG A 302 -25.55 0.85 -32.44
CA ARG A 302 -26.02 1.13 -33.80
C ARG A 302 -25.20 0.28 -34.76
N ASP A 303 -25.85 -0.61 -35.51
CA ASP A 303 -25.17 -1.52 -36.46
C ASP A 303 -23.98 -2.28 -35.84
N LYS A 304 -24.17 -2.86 -34.64
CA LYS A 304 -23.17 -3.57 -33.82
C LYS A 304 -22.04 -2.71 -33.24
N ARG A 305 -22.01 -1.42 -33.53
CA ARG A 305 -21.05 -0.47 -32.93
C ARG A 305 -21.61 0.13 -31.65
N PRO A 306 -20.84 0.14 -30.55
CA PRO A 306 -21.26 0.84 -29.33
C PRO A 306 -21.27 2.35 -29.55
N VAL A 307 -22.42 2.98 -29.29
CA VAL A 307 -22.63 4.43 -29.48
C VAL A 307 -23.06 5.14 -28.19
N GLY A 308 -23.38 4.37 -27.14
CA GLY A 308 -23.79 4.92 -25.87
C GLY A 308 -23.94 3.85 -24.81
N LEU A 309 -24.30 4.30 -23.61
CA LEU A 309 -24.53 3.44 -22.46
C LEU A 309 -25.76 3.94 -21.70
N LEU A 310 -26.72 3.06 -21.46
CA LEU A 310 -27.94 3.40 -20.73
C LEU A 310 -27.83 2.87 -19.29
N HIS A 311 -27.95 3.76 -18.32
CA HIS A 311 -27.89 3.41 -16.89
C HIS A 311 -29.30 3.17 -16.35
N GLN A 312 -29.48 2.08 -15.59
CA GLN A 312 -30.74 1.74 -14.94
C GLN A 312 -31.26 2.89 -14.07
N ARG A 313 -30.36 3.48 -13.28
CA ARG A 313 -30.67 4.61 -12.39
C ARG A 313 -31.27 5.80 -13.15
N LYS A 314 -30.75 6.11 -14.34
CA LYS A 314 -31.23 7.26 -15.14
C LYS A 314 -32.66 7.02 -15.65
N VAL A 315 -32.97 5.78 -16.04
CA VAL A 315 -34.34 5.39 -16.43
C VAL A 315 -35.29 5.48 -15.24
N LEU A 316 -34.90 4.94 -14.08
CA LEU A 316 -35.69 4.99 -12.85
C LEU A 316 -35.95 6.43 -12.39
N GLU A 317 -34.92 7.27 -12.34
CA GLU A 317 -35.05 8.70 -11.99
C GLU A 317 -36.01 9.41 -12.94
N THR A 318 -35.90 9.17 -14.25
CA THR A 318 -36.76 9.80 -15.26
C THR A 318 -38.22 9.37 -15.12
N PHE A 319 -38.49 8.09 -14.83
CA PHE A 319 -39.85 7.58 -14.68
C PHE A 319 -40.49 7.90 -13.32
N ALA A 320 -39.67 8.11 -12.28
CA ALA A 320 -40.13 8.47 -10.95
C ALA A 320 -40.60 9.94 -10.83
N GLN A 321 -40.24 10.81 -11.77
CA GLN A 321 -40.71 12.20 -11.78
C GLN A 321 -42.24 12.29 -12.02
N PRO A 322 -42.91 13.36 -11.52
CA PRO A 322 -44.32 13.61 -11.83
C PRO A 322 -44.58 13.60 -13.34
N TYR A 323 -45.53 12.78 -13.78
CA TYR A 323 -45.84 12.53 -15.20
C TYR A 323 -44.69 11.95 -16.06
N GLY A 324 -43.54 11.62 -15.45
CA GLY A 324 -42.34 11.15 -16.15
C GLY A 324 -42.59 9.91 -17.01
N ARG A 325 -43.29 8.91 -16.47
CA ARG A 325 -43.62 7.72 -17.25
C ARG A 325 -44.47 8.03 -18.49
N ALA A 326 -45.52 8.83 -18.35
CA ALA A 326 -46.40 9.20 -19.47
C ALA A 326 -45.68 10.03 -20.55
N LEU A 327 -44.69 10.84 -20.16
CA LEU A 327 -43.93 11.71 -21.06
C LEU A 327 -42.76 10.99 -21.77
N PHE A 328 -42.17 9.98 -21.14
CA PHE A 328 -40.91 9.38 -21.60
C PHE A 328 -41.02 7.91 -22.02
N GLU A 329 -42.08 7.17 -21.70
CA GLU A 329 -42.17 5.74 -22.03
C GLU A 329 -42.12 5.43 -23.54
N ARG A 330 -42.55 6.40 -24.38
CA ARG A 330 -42.55 6.29 -25.85
C ARG A 330 -41.32 6.93 -26.51
N LYS A 331 -40.40 7.49 -25.73
CA LYS A 331 -39.14 8.03 -26.25
C LYS A 331 -38.13 6.90 -26.49
N GLN A 332 -37.17 7.17 -27.34
CA GLN A 332 -36.13 6.20 -27.68
C GLN A 332 -35.01 6.22 -26.64
N VAL A 333 -34.30 5.11 -26.53
CA VAL A 333 -33.12 4.99 -25.67
C VAL A 333 -32.06 6.06 -26.01
N GLU A 334 -31.93 6.41 -27.29
CA GLU A 334 -31.02 7.47 -27.76
C GLU A 334 -31.27 8.86 -27.12
N ASP A 335 -32.48 9.11 -26.62
CA ASP A 335 -32.86 10.35 -25.94
C ASP A 335 -32.36 10.44 -24.49
N LEU A 336 -32.02 9.31 -23.86
CA LEU A 336 -31.64 9.23 -22.44
C LEU A 336 -30.26 8.62 -22.19
N MET A 337 -29.67 7.93 -23.18
CA MET A 337 -28.37 7.28 -23.03
C MET A 337 -27.23 8.28 -22.79
N GLN A 338 -26.19 7.84 -22.07
CA GLN A 338 -24.90 8.51 -22.03
C GLN A 338 -24.22 8.39 -23.40
N ARG A 339 -23.85 9.52 -24.00
CA ARG A 339 -23.28 9.61 -25.36
C ARG A 339 -21.75 9.56 -25.40
N ASP A 340 -21.10 9.74 -24.27
CA ASP A 340 -19.64 9.61 -24.13
C ASP A 340 -19.26 8.44 -23.21
N PRO A 341 -19.48 7.17 -23.63
CA PRO A 341 -18.94 6.03 -22.91
C PRO A 341 -17.44 5.88 -23.20
N LEU A 342 -16.66 5.40 -22.23
CA LEU A 342 -15.26 5.05 -22.48
C LEU A 342 -15.23 3.71 -23.23
N ILE A 343 -14.80 3.74 -24.50
CA ILE A 343 -14.70 2.58 -25.37
C ILE A 343 -13.21 2.29 -25.62
N VAL A 344 -12.78 1.08 -25.30
CA VAL A 344 -11.38 0.65 -25.46
C VAL A 344 -11.30 -0.58 -26.35
N ASP A 345 -10.21 -0.74 -27.10
CA ASP A 345 -10.00 -1.94 -27.93
C ASP A 345 -9.52 -3.10 -27.04
N ARG A 346 -9.96 -4.33 -27.37
CA ARG A 346 -9.61 -5.56 -26.64
C ARG A 346 -8.10 -5.78 -26.50
N SER A 347 -7.29 -5.22 -27.39
CA SER A 347 -5.83 -5.38 -27.42
C SER A 347 -5.07 -4.40 -26.51
N MET A 348 -5.73 -3.36 -25.98
CA MET A 348 -5.08 -2.42 -25.06
C MET A 348 -4.62 -3.12 -23.77
N SER A 349 -3.43 -2.77 -23.29
CA SER A 349 -2.92 -3.26 -21.99
C SER A 349 -3.71 -2.68 -20.83
N LEU A 350 -3.75 -3.40 -19.70
CA LEU A 350 -4.40 -2.92 -18.48
C LEU A 350 -3.79 -1.60 -17.98
N GLU A 351 -2.47 -1.41 -18.16
CA GLU A 351 -1.78 -0.16 -17.81
C GLU A 351 -2.25 1.03 -18.64
N SER A 352 -2.36 0.84 -19.96
CA SER A 352 -2.85 1.90 -20.86
C SER A 352 -4.28 2.30 -20.54
N VAL A 353 -5.13 1.32 -20.21
CA VAL A 353 -6.50 1.59 -19.79
C VAL A 353 -6.52 2.29 -18.42
N SER A 354 -5.70 1.84 -17.46
CA SER A 354 -5.57 2.49 -16.15
C SER A 354 -5.16 3.96 -16.29
N LYS A 355 -4.25 4.26 -17.21
CA LYS A 355 -3.80 5.63 -17.48
C LYS A 355 -4.91 6.49 -18.07
N LEU A 356 -5.64 5.98 -19.07
CA LEU A 356 -6.83 6.67 -19.62
C LEU A 356 -7.88 6.96 -18.55
N MET A 357 -8.01 6.08 -17.55
CA MET A 357 -8.94 6.30 -16.44
C MET A 357 -8.40 7.33 -15.44
N THR A 358 -7.10 7.35 -15.18
CA THR A 358 -6.51 8.29 -14.21
C THR A 358 -6.43 9.72 -14.78
N ASP A 359 -6.28 9.85 -16.10
CA ASP A 359 -6.19 11.14 -16.81
C ASP A 359 -7.59 11.77 -17.10
N ASP A 360 -8.69 11.04 -16.91
CA ASP A 360 -10.07 11.54 -17.14
C ASP A 360 -10.66 12.10 -15.84
N GLU A 361 -10.98 13.40 -15.79
CA GLU A 361 -11.50 14.07 -14.59
C GLU A 361 -12.85 13.54 -14.11
N ASP A 362 -13.60 12.79 -14.93
CA ASP A 362 -14.92 12.20 -14.59
C ASP A 362 -14.91 10.68 -14.41
N HIS A 363 -13.73 10.03 -14.38
CA HIS A 363 -13.61 8.57 -14.40
C HIS A 363 -14.33 7.84 -13.24
N TYR A 364 -14.44 8.48 -12.07
CA TYR A 364 -15.14 7.93 -10.90
C TYR A 364 -16.66 7.82 -11.10
N LEU A 365 -17.23 8.52 -12.08
CA LEU A 365 -18.65 8.38 -12.47
C LEU A 365 -18.87 7.20 -13.43
N ARG A 366 -17.81 6.68 -14.08
CA ARG A 366 -17.91 5.62 -15.09
C ARG A 366 -17.84 4.23 -14.43
N GLN A 367 -19.01 3.63 -14.17
CA GLN A 367 -19.10 2.29 -13.57
C GLN A 367 -18.64 1.15 -14.51
N HIS A 368 -18.78 1.34 -15.82
CA HIS A 368 -18.45 0.32 -16.81
C HIS A 368 -17.76 0.91 -18.03
N LEU A 369 -16.85 0.11 -18.59
CA LEU A 369 -16.10 0.36 -19.81
C LEU A 369 -16.66 -0.54 -20.91
N ILE A 370 -16.75 -0.04 -22.14
CA ILE A 370 -17.13 -0.87 -23.29
C ILE A 370 -15.85 -1.39 -23.97
N ILE A 371 -15.79 -2.71 -24.17
CA ILE A 371 -14.71 -3.34 -24.92
C ILE A 371 -15.18 -3.53 -26.36
N SER A 372 -14.38 -3.03 -27.29
CA SER A 372 -14.57 -3.23 -28.71
C SER A 372 -13.50 -4.13 -29.32
N ASN A 373 -13.83 -4.75 -30.45
CA ASN A 373 -12.87 -5.42 -31.31
C ASN A 373 -13.04 -4.87 -32.71
N GLN A 374 -12.06 -4.10 -33.20
CA GLN A 374 -12.15 -3.45 -34.52
C GLN A 374 -13.42 -2.59 -34.66
N GLY A 375 -13.79 -1.87 -33.59
CA GLY A 375 -14.96 -0.99 -33.54
C GLY A 375 -16.32 -1.67 -33.35
N ASN A 376 -16.39 -3.01 -33.34
CA ASN A 376 -17.61 -3.75 -32.99
C ASN A 376 -17.65 -4.03 -31.49
N TYR A 377 -18.85 -4.03 -30.90
CA TYR A 377 -19.05 -4.39 -29.50
C TYR A 377 -18.60 -5.83 -29.24
N LEU A 378 -17.76 -6.01 -28.22
CA LEU A 378 -17.31 -7.32 -27.74
C LEU A 378 -17.90 -7.65 -26.36
N GLY A 379 -17.93 -6.66 -25.46
CA GLY A 379 -18.45 -6.82 -24.11
C GLY A 379 -18.20 -5.58 -23.25
N MET A 380 -18.29 -5.75 -21.94
CA MET A 380 -18.04 -4.70 -20.96
C MET A 380 -17.11 -5.19 -19.86
N VAL A 381 -16.43 -4.24 -19.22
CA VAL A 381 -15.61 -4.47 -18.02
C VAL A 381 -16.09 -3.52 -16.93
N ASN A 382 -16.27 -4.05 -15.73
CA ASN A 382 -16.54 -3.22 -14.56
C ASN A 382 -15.23 -2.57 -14.10
N THR A 383 -15.25 -1.25 -13.91
CA THR A 383 -14.12 -0.46 -13.44
C THR A 383 -13.52 -1.03 -12.14
N LYS A 384 -14.35 -1.49 -11.21
CA LYS A 384 -13.92 -2.09 -9.94
C LYS A 384 -13.11 -3.38 -10.15
N ASP A 385 -13.55 -4.25 -11.07
CA ASP A 385 -12.89 -5.52 -11.34
C ASP A 385 -11.55 -5.33 -12.08
N LEU A 386 -11.49 -4.32 -12.95
CA LEU A 386 -10.25 -3.88 -13.59
C LEU A 386 -9.24 -3.41 -12.54
N LEU A 387 -9.64 -2.47 -11.67
CA LEU A 387 -8.79 -1.96 -10.60
C LEU A 387 -8.32 -3.09 -9.67
N LYS A 388 -9.24 -3.97 -9.24
CA LYS A 388 -8.92 -5.13 -8.42
C LYS A 388 -7.86 -6.04 -9.05
N ARG A 389 -7.90 -6.24 -10.38
CA ARG A 389 -6.90 -7.04 -11.09
C ARG A 389 -5.55 -6.35 -11.22
N ILE A 390 -5.54 -5.04 -11.46
CA ILE A 390 -4.31 -4.24 -11.47
C ILE A 390 -3.65 -4.34 -10.09
N THR A 391 -4.42 -4.13 -9.01
CA THR A 391 -3.93 -4.21 -7.64
C THR A 391 -3.43 -5.62 -7.29
N ASN A 392 -4.18 -6.69 -7.62
CA ASN A 392 -3.76 -8.06 -7.35
C ASN A 392 -2.46 -8.45 -8.09
N SER A 393 -2.26 -7.95 -9.31
CA SER A 393 -1.03 -8.17 -10.08
C SER A 393 0.18 -7.50 -9.42
N GLN A 394 0.00 -6.30 -8.86
CA GLN A 394 1.05 -5.61 -8.11
C GLN A 394 1.35 -6.30 -6.76
N ILE A 395 0.31 -6.80 -6.07
CA ILE A 395 0.46 -7.54 -4.81
C ILE A 395 1.23 -8.85 -4.99
N GLN A 396 1.01 -9.59 -6.09
CA GLN A 396 1.76 -10.81 -6.37
C GLN A 396 3.26 -10.55 -6.54
N LYS A 397 3.64 -9.45 -7.20
CA LYS A 397 5.05 -9.06 -7.39
C LYS A 397 5.74 -8.72 -6.06
N ALA A 398 5.06 -7.99 -5.18
CA ALA A 398 5.59 -7.62 -3.87
C ALA A 398 5.70 -8.81 -2.91
N ARG A 399 4.71 -9.72 -2.90
CA ARG A 399 4.67 -10.87 -1.99
C ARG A 399 5.81 -11.87 -2.22
N TYR A 400 6.27 -11.99 -3.45
CA TYR A 400 7.27 -12.98 -3.83
C TYR A 400 8.65 -12.37 -4.08
N ALA A 401 8.87 -11.10 -3.76
CA ALA A 401 10.20 -10.49 -3.84
C ALA A 401 11.06 -10.86 -2.61
N ASN A 402 12.37 -10.92 -2.80
CA ASN A 402 13.32 -11.07 -1.71
C ASN A 402 13.38 -9.78 -0.87
N PRO A 403 13.25 -9.85 0.46
CA PRO A 403 13.11 -8.67 1.32
C PRO A 403 14.35 -7.77 1.37
N LEU A 404 15.53 -8.29 1.02
CA LEU A 404 16.79 -7.53 1.08
C LEU A 404 17.06 -6.77 -0.21
N THR A 405 16.74 -7.35 -1.37
CA THR A 405 17.09 -6.78 -2.69
C THR A 405 15.89 -6.32 -3.51
N MET A 406 14.67 -6.67 -3.09
CA MET A 406 13.42 -6.46 -3.83
C MET A 406 13.35 -7.15 -5.21
N LEU A 407 14.33 -8.01 -5.52
CA LEU A 407 14.30 -8.84 -6.71
C LEU A 407 13.29 -9.99 -6.55
N PRO A 408 12.69 -10.51 -7.64
CA PRO A 408 11.89 -11.73 -7.61
C PRO A 408 12.57 -12.86 -6.81
N GLY A 409 11.84 -13.44 -5.85
CA GLY A 409 12.27 -14.57 -5.03
C GLY A 409 11.82 -15.91 -5.61
N ASN A 410 11.96 -16.98 -4.83
CA ASN A 410 11.83 -18.37 -5.32
C ASN A 410 10.56 -18.66 -6.12
N VAL A 411 9.39 -18.20 -5.65
CA VAL A 411 8.13 -18.49 -6.34
C VAL A 411 8.09 -17.89 -7.75
N LEU A 412 8.54 -16.64 -7.92
CA LEU A 412 8.56 -16.01 -9.25
C LEU A 412 9.68 -16.55 -10.14
N ILE A 413 10.80 -16.98 -9.54
CA ILE A 413 11.88 -17.67 -10.24
C ILE A 413 11.34 -18.99 -10.83
N ASP A 414 10.68 -19.80 -10.00
CA ASP A 414 10.13 -21.09 -10.39
C ASP A 414 9.03 -20.94 -11.45
N GLU A 415 8.10 -19.98 -11.27
CA GLU A 415 7.05 -19.70 -12.26
C GLU A 415 7.63 -19.27 -13.62
N HIS A 416 8.69 -18.45 -13.62
CA HIS A 416 9.33 -18.00 -14.86
C HIS A 416 10.02 -19.16 -15.59
N ILE A 417 10.77 -19.99 -14.86
CA ILE A 417 11.42 -21.19 -15.41
C ILE A 417 10.37 -22.16 -15.95
N ASP A 418 9.34 -22.47 -15.16
CA ASP A 418 8.24 -23.37 -15.56
C ASP A 418 7.52 -22.88 -16.82
N SER A 419 7.32 -21.56 -16.95
CA SER A 419 6.72 -20.95 -18.13
C SER A 419 7.56 -21.21 -19.38
N LEU A 420 8.88 -21.00 -19.31
CA LEU A 420 9.79 -21.24 -20.44
C LEU A 420 9.91 -22.72 -20.80
N LEU A 421 9.94 -23.61 -19.79
CA LEU A 421 9.94 -25.06 -19.99
C LEU A 421 8.66 -25.52 -20.72
N LYS A 422 7.48 -25.05 -20.28
CA LYS A 422 6.18 -25.37 -20.92
C LYS A 422 6.09 -24.85 -22.35
N GLN A 423 6.69 -23.68 -22.61
CA GLN A 423 6.73 -23.07 -23.95
C GLN A 423 7.83 -23.64 -24.84
N GLN A 424 8.68 -24.54 -24.32
CA GLN A 424 9.86 -25.09 -25.03
C GLN A 424 10.78 -23.99 -25.60
N THR A 425 10.88 -22.88 -24.88
CA THR A 425 11.71 -21.74 -25.29
C THR A 425 13.13 -21.95 -24.81
N PRO A 426 14.16 -21.92 -25.68
CA PRO A 426 15.56 -22.07 -25.25
C PRO A 426 16.01 -20.93 -24.33
N PHE A 427 16.69 -21.26 -23.23
CA PHE A 427 17.28 -20.28 -22.31
C PHE A 427 18.59 -20.78 -21.67
N TYR A 428 19.29 -19.87 -21.00
CA TYR A 428 20.41 -20.16 -20.11
C TYR A 428 20.01 -19.81 -18.68
N LEU A 429 20.31 -20.71 -17.75
CA LEU A 429 20.13 -20.49 -16.32
C LEU A 429 21.47 -20.20 -15.67
N LEU A 430 21.62 -19.01 -15.09
CA LEU A 430 22.84 -18.56 -14.44
C LEU A 430 22.63 -18.54 -12.94
N TYR A 431 23.55 -19.17 -12.20
CA TYR A 431 23.61 -19.14 -10.74
C TYR A 431 24.79 -18.29 -10.31
N ALA A 432 24.51 -17.12 -9.75
CA ALA A 432 25.51 -16.20 -9.25
C ALA A 432 25.61 -16.33 -7.71
N ASP A 433 26.84 -16.44 -7.20
CA ASP A 433 27.12 -16.68 -5.77
C ASP A 433 28.43 -16.00 -5.35
N LEU A 434 28.47 -15.44 -4.15
CA LEU A 434 29.66 -14.80 -3.57
C LEU A 434 30.62 -15.83 -2.94
N ASN A 435 31.80 -15.94 -3.52
CA ASN A 435 32.91 -16.67 -2.92
C ASN A 435 33.41 -15.96 -1.66
N HIS A 436 33.70 -16.75 -0.61
CA HIS A 436 34.27 -16.28 0.65
C HIS A 436 33.39 -15.27 1.41
N PHE A 437 32.06 -15.31 1.19
CA PHE A 437 31.12 -14.40 1.85
C PHE A 437 31.03 -14.57 3.37
N LYS A 438 31.13 -15.80 3.88
CA LYS A 438 31.17 -16.03 5.33
C LYS A 438 32.41 -15.40 6.00
N PRO A 439 33.65 -15.66 5.56
CA PRO A 439 34.82 -14.94 6.04
C PRO A 439 34.70 -13.41 5.96
N PHE A 440 34.08 -12.89 4.90
CA PHE A 440 33.80 -11.46 4.77
C PHE A 440 32.86 -10.96 5.87
N ASN A 441 31.75 -11.66 6.14
CA ASN A 441 30.82 -11.30 7.21
C ASN A 441 31.44 -11.44 8.60
N ASP A 442 32.25 -12.47 8.82
CA ASP A 442 32.94 -12.69 10.09
C ASP A 442 33.96 -11.57 10.37
N HIS A 443 34.54 -10.97 9.31
CA HIS A 443 35.51 -9.88 9.41
C HIS A 443 34.86 -8.48 9.49
N TYR A 444 33.90 -8.16 8.60
CA TYR A 444 33.29 -6.81 8.49
C TYR A 444 31.91 -6.68 9.14
N GLY A 445 31.31 -7.79 9.57
CA GLY A 445 29.96 -7.84 10.12
C GLY A 445 28.86 -7.92 9.06
N TYR A 446 27.72 -8.49 9.46
CA TYR A 446 26.58 -8.76 8.57
C TYR A 446 25.99 -7.52 7.89
N ARG A 447 26.06 -6.33 8.51
CA ARG A 447 25.56 -5.09 7.87
C ARG A 447 26.32 -4.76 6.59
N GLN A 448 27.64 -4.99 6.58
CA GLN A 448 28.45 -4.78 5.38
C GLN A 448 28.18 -5.88 4.36
N GLY A 449 27.96 -7.12 4.81
CA GLY A 449 27.47 -8.21 3.95
C GLY A 449 26.18 -7.88 3.22
N ASP A 450 25.18 -7.38 3.94
CA ASP A 450 23.90 -6.96 3.37
C ASP A 450 24.06 -5.84 2.34
N ASN A 451 25.00 -4.91 2.57
CA ASN A 451 25.33 -3.86 1.60
C ASN A 451 25.89 -4.46 0.30
N VAL A 452 26.75 -5.47 0.39
CA VAL A 452 27.27 -6.19 -0.78
C VAL A 452 26.15 -6.94 -1.51
N ILE A 453 25.25 -7.61 -0.80
CA ILE A 453 24.12 -8.34 -1.41
C ILE A 453 23.20 -7.37 -2.16
N ARG A 454 22.85 -6.22 -1.56
CA ARG A 454 22.03 -5.18 -2.21
C ARG A 454 22.69 -4.64 -3.46
N TRP A 455 23.98 -4.34 -3.37
CA TRP A 455 24.76 -3.85 -4.49
C TRP A 455 24.88 -4.89 -5.61
N LEU A 456 25.13 -6.16 -5.29
CA LEU A 456 25.17 -7.24 -6.26
C LEU A 456 23.82 -7.37 -6.99
N GLY A 457 22.69 -7.31 -6.27
CA GLY A 457 21.37 -7.33 -6.88
C GLY A 457 21.16 -6.20 -7.89
N GLN A 458 21.56 -4.98 -7.53
CA GLN A 458 21.51 -3.80 -8.44
C GLN A 458 22.45 -3.96 -9.64
N LEU A 459 23.66 -4.47 -9.42
CA LEU A 459 24.64 -4.72 -10.48
C LEU A 459 24.10 -5.72 -11.49
N LEU A 460 23.60 -6.88 -11.02
CA LEU A 460 23.00 -7.89 -11.88
C LEU A 460 21.83 -7.33 -12.69
N GLN A 461 20.95 -6.53 -12.07
CA GLN A 461 19.83 -5.91 -12.75
C GLN A 461 20.27 -4.88 -13.80
N SER A 462 21.27 -4.04 -13.49
CA SER A 462 21.76 -3.00 -14.41
C SER A 462 22.48 -3.56 -15.66
N HIS A 463 23.06 -4.75 -15.53
CA HIS A 463 23.71 -5.47 -16.63
C HIS A 463 22.78 -6.44 -17.36
N SER A 464 21.55 -6.60 -16.88
CA SER A 464 20.52 -7.44 -17.48
C SER A 464 19.53 -6.54 -18.21
N CYS A 465 19.55 -6.54 -19.55
CA CYS A 465 18.60 -5.80 -20.38
C CYS A 465 17.81 -6.74 -21.28
N GLY A 466 16.57 -6.37 -21.64
CA GLY A 466 15.73 -7.19 -22.54
C GLY A 466 15.15 -8.42 -21.85
N ASP A 467 15.40 -9.61 -22.41
CA ASP A 467 14.81 -10.90 -22.02
C ASP A 467 15.59 -11.63 -20.91
N VAL A 468 16.24 -10.87 -20.02
CA VAL A 468 17.01 -11.39 -18.89
C VAL A 468 16.26 -11.16 -17.58
N PHE A 469 15.74 -12.24 -17.01
CA PHE A 469 15.12 -12.24 -15.69
C PHE A 469 16.19 -12.36 -14.60
N VAL A 470 16.05 -11.59 -13.52
CA VAL A 470 16.96 -11.62 -12.37
C VAL A 470 16.15 -11.87 -11.10
N GLY A 471 16.57 -12.84 -10.30
CA GLY A 471 15.95 -13.20 -9.03
C GLY A 471 16.97 -13.42 -7.91
N HIS A 472 16.51 -13.31 -6.67
CA HIS A 472 17.31 -13.50 -5.46
C HIS A 472 16.69 -14.59 -4.58
N VAL A 473 17.38 -15.74 -4.50
CA VAL A 473 16.95 -16.93 -3.77
C VAL A 473 17.03 -16.70 -2.25
N GLY A 474 18.20 -16.23 -1.79
CA GLY A 474 18.46 -15.91 -0.39
C GLY A 474 19.96 -15.92 -0.07
N GLY A 475 20.36 -15.20 0.98
CA GLY A 475 21.77 -15.06 1.34
C GLY A 475 22.57 -14.39 0.22
N ASP A 476 23.56 -15.10 -0.31
CA ASP A 476 24.41 -14.69 -1.43
C ASP A 476 24.05 -15.38 -2.76
N ASP A 477 22.93 -16.11 -2.82
CA ASP A 477 22.48 -16.86 -4.01
C ASP A 477 21.53 -16.07 -4.91
N PHE A 478 21.95 -15.81 -6.15
CA PHE A 478 21.15 -15.16 -7.19
C PHE A 478 20.94 -16.07 -8.40
N ILE A 479 19.82 -15.89 -9.08
CA ILE A 479 19.47 -16.61 -10.31
C ILE A 479 19.21 -15.60 -11.42
N LEU A 480 19.76 -15.85 -12.60
CA LEU A 480 19.38 -15.16 -13.82
C LEU A 480 18.86 -16.16 -14.84
N VAL A 481 17.84 -15.80 -15.60
CA VAL A 481 17.33 -16.57 -16.72
C VAL A 481 17.45 -15.69 -17.96
N SER A 482 18.29 -16.09 -18.90
CA SER A 482 18.59 -15.30 -20.10
C SER A 482 18.26 -16.08 -21.36
N GLN A 483 17.62 -15.42 -22.31
CA GLN A 483 17.42 -15.93 -23.67
C GLN A 483 18.44 -15.36 -24.67
N GLU A 484 19.45 -14.63 -24.18
CA GLU A 484 20.49 -14.05 -25.04
C GLU A 484 21.40 -15.13 -25.66
N GLU A 485 21.80 -14.93 -26.91
CA GLU A 485 22.71 -15.84 -27.61
C GLU A 485 24.15 -15.75 -27.08
N ASP A 486 24.63 -14.54 -26.72
CA ASP A 486 26.00 -14.30 -26.26
C ASP A 486 26.12 -14.26 -24.74
N ILE A 487 25.92 -15.43 -24.12
CA ILE A 487 25.99 -15.57 -22.66
C ILE A 487 27.38 -15.25 -22.09
N ALA A 488 28.43 -15.42 -22.89
CA ALA A 488 29.81 -15.13 -22.48
C ALA A 488 30.01 -13.62 -22.28
N ARG A 489 29.42 -12.79 -23.15
CA ARG A 489 29.44 -11.34 -23.01
C ARG A 489 28.67 -10.87 -21.77
N LEU A 490 27.48 -11.42 -21.52
CA LEU A 490 26.69 -11.08 -20.32
C LEU A 490 27.48 -11.37 -19.05
N CYS A 491 27.95 -12.61 -18.88
CA CYS A 491 28.78 -13.03 -17.74
C CYS A 491 30.06 -12.19 -17.61
N GLY A 492 30.75 -11.94 -18.73
CA GLY A 492 31.97 -11.12 -18.73
C GLY A 492 31.74 -9.70 -18.24
N SER A 493 30.65 -9.06 -18.68
CA SER A 493 30.30 -7.70 -18.26
C SER A 493 29.97 -7.62 -16.77
N ILE A 494 29.21 -8.59 -16.25
CA ILE A 494 28.85 -8.68 -14.83
C ILE A 494 30.10 -8.85 -13.97
N LEU A 495 30.99 -9.79 -14.33
CA LEU A 495 32.21 -10.04 -13.57
C LEU A 495 33.18 -8.87 -13.61
N GLN A 496 33.29 -8.18 -14.76
CA GLN A 496 34.11 -6.99 -14.88
C GLN A 496 33.61 -5.88 -13.94
N ALA A 497 32.32 -5.54 -14.02
CA ALA A 497 31.72 -4.53 -13.16
C ALA A 497 31.82 -4.90 -11.67
N PHE A 498 31.67 -6.20 -11.35
CA PHE A 498 31.85 -6.68 -9.99
C PHE A 498 33.28 -6.43 -9.48
N ASN A 499 34.29 -6.79 -10.27
CA ASN A 499 35.68 -6.62 -9.90
C ASN A 499 36.08 -5.13 -9.75
N GLU A 500 35.51 -4.25 -10.56
CA GLU A 500 35.74 -2.80 -10.47
C GLU A 500 35.12 -2.19 -9.20
N GLY A 501 33.93 -2.67 -8.80
CA GLY A 501 33.21 -2.10 -7.64
C GLY A 501 33.54 -2.73 -6.29
N ILE A 502 33.97 -3.99 -6.24
CA ILE A 502 34.10 -4.72 -4.96
C ILE A 502 35.18 -4.16 -4.02
N ALA A 503 36.16 -3.45 -4.56
CA ALA A 503 37.17 -2.75 -3.78
C ALA A 503 36.56 -1.76 -2.78
N GLY A 504 35.44 -1.12 -3.12
CA GLY A 504 34.76 -0.14 -2.26
C GLY A 504 34.12 -0.74 -1.00
N PHE A 505 34.00 -2.06 -0.92
CA PHE A 505 33.43 -2.77 0.24
C PHE A 505 34.48 -3.31 1.19
N HIS A 506 35.76 -3.24 0.83
CA HIS A 506 36.90 -3.64 1.65
C HIS A 506 37.59 -2.41 2.23
N ASN A 507 38.22 -2.55 3.40
CA ASN A 507 39.10 -1.50 3.88
C ASN A 507 40.42 -1.48 3.07
N SER A 508 41.14 -0.36 3.11
CA SER A 508 42.35 -0.17 2.32
C SER A 508 43.49 -1.12 2.70
N GLU A 509 43.52 -1.59 3.95
CA GLU A 509 44.59 -2.45 4.46
C GLU A 509 44.42 -3.89 3.94
N ASP A 510 43.24 -4.47 4.10
CA ASP A 510 42.89 -5.81 3.62
C ASP A 510 42.97 -5.88 2.10
N TRP A 511 42.48 -4.84 1.40
CA TRP A 511 42.57 -4.74 -0.05
C TRP A 511 44.04 -4.69 -0.52
N GLY A 512 44.87 -3.89 0.15
CA GLY A 512 46.30 -3.78 -0.17
C GLY A 512 47.07 -5.08 0.10
N ARG A 513 46.69 -5.85 1.13
CA ARG A 513 47.29 -7.16 1.43
C ARG A 513 46.81 -8.28 0.51
N GLY A 514 45.61 -8.17 -0.05
CA GLY A 514 45.05 -9.16 -0.97
C GLY A 514 44.34 -10.35 -0.30
N TYR A 515 44.10 -10.29 1.02
CA TYR A 515 43.41 -11.32 1.78
C TYR A 515 42.78 -10.78 3.08
N LEU A 516 41.73 -11.46 3.54
CA LEU A 516 41.08 -11.24 4.83
C LEU A 516 41.75 -12.08 5.93
N GLN A 517 41.99 -11.47 7.09
CA GLN A 517 42.41 -12.20 8.28
C GLN A 517 41.17 -12.62 9.08
N GLY A 518 41.10 -13.90 9.44
CA GLY A 518 40.02 -14.43 10.27
C GLY A 518 40.47 -15.62 11.09
N THR A 519 39.53 -16.28 11.73
CA THR A 519 39.76 -17.53 12.47
C THR A 519 39.17 -18.71 11.70
N ASP A 520 39.94 -19.80 11.59
CA ASP A 520 39.44 -21.05 11.03
C ASP A 520 38.47 -21.75 12.01
N ARG A 521 37.91 -22.88 11.58
CA ARG A 521 36.96 -23.67 12.40
C ARG A 521 37.56 -24.21 13.70
N ASN A 522 38.88 -24.17 13.86
CA ASN A 522 39.62 -24.61 15.05
C ASN A 522 40.09 -23.43 15.91
N GLY A 523 39.69 -22.20 15.58
CA GLY A 523 40.06 -20.99 16.30
C GLY A 523 41.48 -20.49 16.02
N LYS A 524 42.17 -21.01 14.99
CA LYS A 524 43.49 -20.52 14.58
C LYS A 524 43.37 -19.38 13.59
N ALA A 525 44.30 -18.43 13.64
CA ALA A 525 44.41 -17.38 12.63
C ALA A 525 44.61 -18.02 11.24
N ALA A 526 43.80 -17.59 10.28
CA ALA A 526 43.81 -18.07 8.91
C ALA A 526 43.62 -16.90 7.93
N GLU A 527 44.18 -17.07 6.73
CA GLU A 527 44.08 -16.12 5.63
C GLU A 527 43.02 -16.61 4.65
N PHE A 528 42.05 -15.76 4.35
CA PHE A 528 40.96 -16.04 3.42
C PHE A 528 41.09 -15.12 2.19
N PRO A 529 40.87 -15.62 0.97
CA PRO A 529 40.84 -14.76 -0.21
C PRO A 529 39.79 -13.67 -0.10
N LEU A 530 40.02 -12.55 -0.80
CA LEU A 530 39.04 -11.47 -0.92
C LEU A 530 37.75 -11.95 -1.58
N LEU A 531 36.67 -11.21 -1.33
CA LEU A 531 35.35 -11.51 -1.87
C LEU A 531 35.37 -11.51 -3.40
N SER A 532 34.78 -12.52 -4.01
CA SER A 532 34.69 -12.65 -5.48
C SER A 532 33.36 -13.28 -5.91
N LEU A 533 33.03 -13.18 -7.21
CA LEU A 533 31.75 -13.64 -7.75
C LEU A 533 31.91 -14.88 -8.64
N ALA A 534 31.22 -15.96 -8.32
CA ALA A 534 31.13 -17.15 -9.17
C ALA A 534 29.81 -17.18 -9.93
N ILE A 535 29.84 -17.41 -11.24
CA ILE A 535 28.63 -17.58 -12.07
C ILE A 535 28.64 -18.96 -12.76
N GLY A 536 27.79 -19.88 -12.31
CA GLY A 536 27.57 -21.16 -12.97
C GLY A 536 26.48 -21.05 -14.03
N VAL A 537 26.74 -21.46 -15.27
CA VAL A 537 25.78 -21.35 -16.38
C VAL A 537 25.32 -22.74 -16.82
N VAL A 538 24.01 -22.96 -16.86
CA VAL A 538 23.38 -24.20 -17.30
C VAL A 538 22.57 -23.93 -18.58
N PRO A 539 22.92 -24.53 -19.73
CA PRO A 539 22.13 -24.41 -20.96
C PRO A 539 20.84 -25.23 -20.87
N TYR A 540 19.76 -24.71 -21.45
CA TYR A 540 18.46 -25.39 -21.56
C TYR A 540 18.56 -26.83 -22.08
N ALA A 541 19.48 -27.10 -23.02
CA ALA A 541 19.69 -28.44 -23.59
C ALA A 541 20.09 -29.52 -22.57
N LEU A 542 20.60 -29.14 -21.38
CA LEU A 542 20.94 -30.08 -20.31
C LEU A 542 19.80 -30.27 -19.29
N ILE A 543 18.73 -29.48 -19.37
CA ILE A 543 17.58 -29.57 -18.47
C ILE A 543 16.65 -30.67 -19.01
N THR A 544 16.83 -31.90 -18.52
CA THR A 544 16.06 -33.06 -18.99
C THR A 544 14.86 -33.35 -18.09
N GLY A 545 13.64 -33.13 -18.60
CA GLY A 545 12.37 -33.50 -17.97
C GLY A 545 11.87 -32.52 -16.90
N ASP A 546 10.57 -32.60 -16.57
CA ASP A 546 9.88 -31.77 -15.56
C ASP A 546 10.23 -32.16 -14.10
N ASP A 547 11.47 -32.60 -13.83
CA ASP A 547 11.90 -32.99 -12.49
C ASP A 547 12.71 -31.87 -11.81
N PRO A 548 12.16 -31.18 -10.79
CA PRO A 548 12.84 -30.12 -10.06
C PRO A 548 14.15 -30.56 -9.40
N GLN A 549 14.28 -31.85 -9.05
CA GLN A 549 15.50 -32.37 -8.43
C GLN A 549 16.69 -32.34 -9.40
N SER A 550 16.42 -32.54 -10.69
CA SER A 550 17.43 -32.50 -11.75
C SER A 550 17.99 -31.09 -11.96
N LEU A 551 17.15 -30.05 -11.88
CA LEU A 551 17.58 -28.65 -12.03
C LEU A 551 18.47 -28.21 -10.86
N ALA A 552 18.08 -28.53 -9.63
CA ALA A 552 18.86 -28.20 -8.43
C ALA A 552 20.25 -28.88 -8.44
N LEU A 553 20.34 -30.09 -9.00
CA LEU A 553 21.61 -30.82 -9.11
C LEU A 553 22.54 -30.22 -10.18
N LEU A 554 21.99 -29.80 -11.32
CA LEU A 554 22.72 -29.05 -12.35
C LEU A 554 23.21 -27.69 -11.80
N ALA A 555 22.36 -26.99 -11.06
CA ALA A 555 22.69 -25.74 -10.38
C ALA A 555 23.89 -25.88 -9.44
N ALA A 556 23.83 -26.87 -8.54
CA ALA A 556 24.90 -27.15 -7.59
C ALA A 556 26.21 -27.51 -8.31
N SER A 557 26.14 -28.25 -9.41
CA SER A 557 27.29 -28.63 -10.21
C SER A 557 27.94 -27.42 -10.90
N ALA A 558 27.12 -26.56 -11.53
CA ALA A 558 27.59 -25.36 -12.21
C ALA A 558 28.23 -24.36 -11.22
N LYS A 559 27.61 -24.13 -10.06
CA LYS A 559 28.20 -23.31 -8.98
C LYS A 559 29.54 -23.87 -8.54
N LYS A 560 29.60 -25.18 -8.25
CA LYS A 560 30.84 -25.83 -7.80
C LYS A 560 31.96 -25.74 -8.83
N ALA A 561 31.64 -25.86 -10.12
CA ALA A 561 32.61 -25.73 -11.21
C ALA A 561 33.16 -24.30 -11.32
N ALA A 562 32.30 -23.28 -11.19
CA ALA A 562 32.72 -21.87 -11.18
C ALA A 562 33.61 -21.55 -9.96
N LYS A 563 33.21 -21.97 -8.74
CA LYS A 563 33.98 -21.73 -7.50
C LYS A 563 35.38 -22.36 -7.51
N LYS A 564 35.57 -23.51 -8.18
CA LYS A 564 36.86 -24.21 -8.25
C LYS A 564 37.96 -23.42 -8.93
N LYS A 565 37.62 -22.48 -9.82
CA LYS A 565 38.62 -21.66 -10.53
C LYS A 565 39.22 -20.55 -9.66
N GLY A 566 38.54 -20.19 -8.58
CA GLY A 566 38.95 -19.10 -7.68
C GLY A 566 38.76 -17.72 -8.31
N GLY A 567 38.69 -16.69 -7.47
CA GLY A 567 38.41 -15.33 -7.92
C GLY A 567 37.03 -15.19 -8.58
N SER A 568 36.83 -14.09 -9.31
CA SER A 568 35.57 -13.83 -10.00
C SER A 568 35.57 -14.53 -11.36
N HIS A 569 34.77 -15.58 -11.52
CA HIS A 569 34.83 -16.45 -12.69
C HIS A 569 33.46 -17.02 -13.06
N TRP A 570 33.21 -17.24 -14.37
CA TRP A 570 32.02 -17.93 -14.86
C TRP A 570 32.34 -19.24 -15.57
N GLN A 571 31.44 -20.22 -15.46
CA GLN A 571 31.63 -21.54 -16.07
C GLN A 571 30.34 -22.04 -16.72
N LEU A 572 30.41 -22.34 -18.02
CA LEU A 572 29.36 -23.10 -18.72
C LEU A 572 29.48 -24.58 -18.37
N LEU A 573 28.39 -25.18 -17.91
CA LEU A 573 28.31 -26.60 -17.62
C LEU A 573 28.32 -27.39 -18.92
N SER A 574 29.26 -28.33 -19.04
CA SER A 574 29.36 -29.21 -20.20
C SER A 574 28.72 -30.58 -19.94
N SER A 575 28.26 -31.27 -20.98
CA SER A 575 27.60 -32.59 -20.90
C SER A 575 28.47 -33.70 -20.28
N GLY A 576 29.79 -33.50 -20.14
CA GLY A 576 30.71 -34.46 -19.50
C GLY A 576 30.86 -34.29 -17.99
N GLU A 577 30.43 -33.17 -17.40
CA GLU A 577 30.63 -32.86 -15.98
C GLU A 577 29.51 -33.41 -15.07
N THR A 578 28.38 -33.85 -15.64
CA THR A 578 27.25 -34.47 -14.95
C THR A 578 27.53 -35.87 -14.39
N GLN A 579 28.61 -36.54 -14.84
CA GLN A 579 28.97 -37.89 -14.38
C GLN A 579 29.71 -37.93 -13.02
N LEU A 580 30.15 -36.80 -12.47
CA LEU A 580 31.06 -36.77 -11.30
C LEU A 580 30.36 -36.81 -9.93
N SER A 581 29.06 -37.09 -9.85
CA SER A 581 28.33 -37.15 -8.58
C SER A 581 27.28 -38.27 -8.47
N LEU A 582 27.33 -39.29 -9.31
CA LEU A 582 26.57 -40.53 -9.12
C LEU A 582 27.48 -41.64 -8.55
N VAL A 583 27.95 -41.45 -7.30
CA VAL A 583 28.36 -42.58 -6.47
C VAL A 583 27.17 -42.87 -5.54
N PRO A 584 26.50 -44.03 -5.67
CA PRO A 584 25.44 -44.41 -4.74
C PRO A 584 26.07 -44.61 -3.36
N ALA A 585 25.49 -44.00 -2.32
CA ALA A 585 25.74 -44.37 -0.95
C ALA A 585 25.25 -45.81 -0.74
N GLY A 586 26.16 -46.78 -0.86
CA GLY A 586 25.91 -48.19 -0.64
C GLY A 586 27.06 -48.84 0.12
N GLY A 587 26.78 -49.22 1.38
CA GLY A 587 27.42 -50.34 2.09
C GLY A 587 28.80 -50.11 2.69
N LEU A 588 28.85 -49.68 3.96
CA LEU A 588 29.33 -50.46 5.14
C LEU A 588 29.43 -49.55 6.37
#